data_AF-A0A3A6R6L9-F1
#
_entry.id   AF-A0A3A6R6L9-F1
#
_cell.length_a   1.000
_cell.length_b   1.000
_cell.length_c   1.000
_cell.angle_alpha   90.00
_cell.angle_beta   90.00
_cell.angle_gamma   90.00
#
_symmetry.space_group_name_H-M   'P 1'
#
loop_
_entity.id
_entity.type
_entity.pdbx_description
1 polymer ?
#
loop_
_entity_poly.entity_id
_entity_poly.type
_entity_poly.pdbx_seq_one_letter_code
_entity_poly.pdbx_strand_id
1 'polypeptide(L)'
;MKKLEMLGEYLAHVLMGIAFFLMLALASLFLSLVTHWVGTLDAGKHLVPYLETIEMLIMIGDCVFVVWWLIFSTWKACKQI
;
A
#
# COMPACT_ATOMS: atom_id res chain seq x y z
N MET A 1 -19.41 -7.51 -26.74
CA MET A 1 -18.40 -6.43 -26.69
C MET A 1 -18.41 -5.70 -25.36
N LYS A 2 -19.50 -5.04 -24.93
CA LYS A 2 -19.59 -4.33 -23.62
C LYS A 2 -19.17 -5.14 -22.37
N LYS A 3 -19.46 -6.45 -22.31
CA LYS A 3 -19.07 -7.30 -21.16
C LYS A 3 -17.57 -7.64 -21.11
N LEU A 4 -16.90 -7.73 -22.27
CA LEU A 4 -15.45 -7.95 -22.34
C LEU A 4 -14.69 -6.67 -21.96
N GLU A 5 -15.24 -5.52 -22.36
CA GLU A 5 -14.69 -4.20 -22.05
C GLU A 5 -14.77 -3.91 -20.53
N MET A 6 -15.93 -4.16 -19.89
CA MET A 6 -16.04 -4.07 -18.43
C MET A 6 -15.12 -5.03 -17.68
N LEU A 7 -14.91 -6.24 -18.21
CA LEU A 7 -14.01 -7.21 -17.58
C LEU A 7 -12.54 -6.76 -17.68
N GLY A 8 -12.17 -6.14 -18.80
CA GLY A 8 -10.86 -5.54 -19.01
C GLY A 8 -10.61 -4.32 -18.10
N GLU A 9 -11.59 -3.44 -17.97
CA GLU A 9 -11.53 -2.30 -17.05
C GLU A 9 -11.38 -2.76 -15.59
N TYR A 10 -12.15 -3.75 -15.17
CA TYR A 10 -12.05 -4.33 -13.83
C TYR A 10 -10.67 -4.95 -13.57
N LEU A 11 -10.16 -5.76 -14.52
CA LEU A 11 -8.83 -6.36 -14.42
C LEU A 11 -7.73 -5.30 -14.32
N ALA A 12 -7.78 -4.27 -15.16
CA ALA A 12 -6.81 -3.16 -15.11
C ALA A 12 -6.88 -2.42 -13.76
N HIS A 13 -8.09 -2.25 -13.21
CA HIS A 13 -8.29 -1.60 -11.92
C HIS A 13 -7.73 -2.41 -10.74
N VAL A 14 -7.95 -3.73 -10.75
CA VAL A 14 -7.39 -4.65 -9.76
C VAL A 14 -5.86 -4.70 -9.87
N LEU A 15 -5.33 -4.78 -11.09
CA LEU A 15 -3.88 -4.73 -11.34
C LEU A 15 -3.25 -3.45 -10.81
N MET A 16 -3.92 -2.30 -10.99
CA MET A 16 -3.42 -1.04 -10.43
C MET A 16 -3.41 -1.07 -8.90
N GLY A 17 -4.46 -1.60 -8.27
CA GLY A 17 -4.50 -1.78 -6.82
C GLY A 17 -3.34 -2.64 -6.30
N ILE A 18 -3.07 -3.76 -6.97
CA ILE A 18 -1.94 -4.65 -6.64
C ILE A 18 -0.60 -3.95 -6.83
N ALA A 19 -0.41 -3.25 -7.95
CA ALA A 19 0.84 -2.55 -8.25
C ALA A 19 1.12 -1.44 -7.22
N PHE A 20 0.09 -0.70 -6.82
CA PHE A 20 0.21 0.35 -5.81
C PHE A 20 0.53 -0.22 -4.44
N PHE A 21 -0.16 -1.31 -4.04
CA PHE A 21 0.14 -2.02 -2.80
C PHE A 21 1.58 -2.55 -2.77
N LEU A 22 2.06 -3.15 -3.86
CA LEU A 22 3.45 -3.63 -3.94
C LEU A 22 4.47 -2.50 -3.82
N MET A 23 4.23 -1.35 -4.45
CA MET A 23 5.12 -0.19 -4.32
C MET A 23 5.20 0.32 -2.89
N LEU A 24 4.06 0.42 -2.19
CA LEU A 24 4.01 0.87 -0.81
C LEU A 24 4.65 -0.15 0.15
N ALA A 25 4.38 -1.44 -0.06
CA ALA A 25 5.02 -2.52 0.70
C ALA A 25 6.55 -2.52 0.52
N LEU A 26 7.05 -2.27 -0.70
CA LEU A 26 8.48 -2.13 -0.96
C LEU A 26 9.08 -0.89 -0.28
N ALA A 27 8.35 0.23 -0.26
CA ALA A 27 8.78 1.43 0.45
C ALA A 27 8.85 1.21 1.97
N SER A 28 7.87 0.50 2.53
CA SER A 28 7.87 0.09 3.95
C SER A 28 9.05 -0.85 4.25
N LEU A 29 9.31 -1.84 3.39
CA LEU A 29 10.46 -2.75 3.55
C LEU A 29 11.79 -2.00 3.52
N PHE A 30 11.92 -1.02 2.61
CA PHE A 30 13.10 -0.18 2.53
C PHE A 30 13.29 0.67 3.80
N LEU A 31 12.21 1.26 4.33
CA LEU A 31 12.24 1.97 5.61
C LEU A 31 12.65 1.06 6.77
N SER A 32 12.16 -0.17 6.81
CA SER A 32 12.52 -1.17 7.83
C SER A 32 14.02 -1.50 7.78
N LEU A 33 14.56 -1.69 6.58
CA LEU A 33 16.00 -1.88 6.35
C LEU A 33 16.82 -0.68 6.84
N VAL A 34 16.41 0.54 6.51
CA VAL A 34 17.07 1.77 6.98
C VAL A 34 17.01 1.86 8.50
N THR A 35 15.88 1.57 9.12
CA THR A 35 15.69 1.61 10.57
C THR A 35 16.61 0.62 11.27
N HIS A 36 16.76 -0.59 10.72
CA HIS A 36 17.68 -1.59 11.24
C HIS A 36 19.14 -1.15 11.15
N TRP A 37 19.54 -0.56 10.02
CA TRP A 37 20.89 0.01 9.83
C TRP A 37 21.17 1.23 10.70
N VAL A 38 20.16 2.07 10.98
CA VAL A 38 20.30 3.22 11.87
C VAL A 38 20.41 2.77 13.32
N GLY A 39 19.70 1.71 13.71
CA GLY A 39 19.75 1.15 15.07
C GLY A 39 21.08 0.52 15.46
N THR A 40 21.92 0.13 14.50
CA THR A 40 23.28 -0.36 14.78
C THR A 40 24.28 0.76 15.07
N LEU A 41 23.95 2.02 14.78
CA LEU A 41 24.77 3.18 15.11
C LEU A 41 24.35 3.74 16.48
N ASP A 42 25.32 3.96 17.39
CA ASP A 42 25.02 4.48 18.74
C ASP A 42 24.30 5.84 18.73
N ALA A 43 24.63 6.71 17.77
CA ALA A 43 23.94 7.99 17.58
C ALA A 43 22.53 7.84 16.97
N GLY A 44 22.25 6.72 16.29
CA GLY A 44 21.00 6.46 15.59
C GLY A 44 19.93 5.79 16.45
N LYS A 45 20.30 5.15 17.56
CA LYS A 45 19.38 4.43 18.45
C LYS A 45 18.21 5.27 18.96
N HIS A 46 18.42 6.57 19.16
CA HIS A 46 17.38 7.50 19.61
C HIS A 46 16.32 7.81 18.54
N LEU A 47 16.66 7.59 17.26
CA LEU A 47 15.80 7.84 16.10
C LEU A 47 14.94 6.61 15.74
N VAL A 48 15.39 5.41 16.10
CA VAL A 48 14.68 4.13 15.86
C VAL A 48 13.20 4.17 16.25
N PRO A 49 12.78 4.58 17.46
CA PRO A 49 11.35 4.58 17.82
C PRO A 49 10.50 5.53 16.97
N TYR A 50 11.08 6.64 16.49
CA TYR A 50 10.37 7.56 15.58
C TYR A 50 10.22 6.93 14.18
N LEU A 51 11.27 6.26 13.70
CA LEU A 51 11.24 5.55 12.41
C LEU A 51 10.24 4.37 12.43
N GLU A 52 10.22 3.59 13.51
CA GLU A 52 9.23 2.52 13.72
C GLU A 52 7.79 3.06 13.77
N THR A 53 7.59 4.23 14.41
CA THR A 53 6.28 4.89 14.43
C THR A 53 5.85 5.31 13.02
N ILE A 54 6.77 5.87 12.23
CA ILE A 54 6.50 6.25 10.83
C ILE A 54 6.18 5.01 9.99
N GLU A 55 6.93 3.91 10.16
CA GLU A 55 6.69 2.63 9.48
C GLU A 55 5.30 2.07 9.81
N MET A 56 4.92 2.08 11.10
CA MET A 56 3.57 1.67 11.53
C MET A 56 2.47 2.54 10.92
N LEU A 57 2.65 3.86 10.87
CA LEU A 57 1.67 4.78 10.27
C LEU A 57 1.52 4.53 8.76
N ILE A 58 2.61 4.27 8.05
CA ILE A 58 2.59 3.91 6.63
C ILE A 58 1.84 2.59 6.44
N MET A 59 2.18 1.56 7.21
CA MET A 59 1.52 0.25 7.11
C MET A 59 0.01 0.35 7.36
N ILE A 60 -0.42 1.09 8.40
CA ILE A 60 -1.84 1.31 8.67
C ILE A 60 -2.49 2.10 7.52
N GLY A 61 -1.82 3.14 7.03
CA GLY A 61 -2.27 3.93 5.89
C GLY A 61 -2.51 3.07 4.65
N ASP A 62 -1.57 2.17 4.34
CA ASP A 62 -1.66 1.23 3.22
C ASP A 62 -2.86 0.28 3.39
N CYS A 63 -3.04 -0.29 4.58
CA CYS A 63 -4.18 -1.16 4.86
C CYS A 63 -5.52 -0.44 4.67
N VAL A 64 -5.64 0.77 5.22
CA VAL A 64 -6.85 1.60 5.08
C VAL A 64 -7.09 1.96 3.61
N PHE A 65 -6.03 2.34 2.89
CA PHE A 65 -6.10 2.66 1.48
C PHE A 65 -6.59 1.48 0.65
N VAL A 66 -6.01 0.28 0.83
CA VAL A 66 -6.41 -0.92 0.09
C VAL A 66 -7.85 -1.32 0.39
N VAL A 67 -8.27 -1.28 1.67
CA VAL A 67 -9.65 -1.60 2.06
C VAL A 67 -10.63 -0.60 1.44
N TRP A 68 -10.34 0.70 1.55
CA TRP A 68 -11.14 1.74 0.93
C TRP A 68 -11.21 1.57 -0.59
N TRP A 69 -10.07 1.32 -1.22
CA TRP A 69 -9.96 1.12 -2.66
C TRP A 69 -10.83 -0.06 -3.11
N LEU A 70 -10.70 -1.23 -2.47
CA LEU A 70 -11.51 -2.41 -2.78
C LEU A 70 -13.01 -2.11 -2.67
N ILE A 71 -13.46 -1.52 -1.55
CA ILE A 71 -14.87 -1.20 -1.33
C ILE A 71 -15.38 -0.24 -2.39
N PHE A 72 -14.66 0.85 -2.65
CA PHE A 72 -15.05 1.86 -3.63
C PHE A 72 -15.07 1.29 -5.05
N SER A 73 -14.06 0.51 -5.43
CA SER A 73 -13.97 -0.14 -6.74
C SER A 73 -15.10 -1.15 -6.94
N THR A 74 -15.40 -1.99 -5.96
CA THR A 74 -16.53 -2.93 -6.03
C THR A 74 -17.85 -2.19 -6.14
N TRP A 75 -18.07 -1.13 -5.35
CA TRP A 75 -19.28 -0.33 -5.43
C TRP A 75 -19.47 0.33 -6.80
N LYS A 76 -18.40 0.90 -7.36
CA LYS A 76 -18.42 1.52 -8.69
C LYS A 76 -18.74 0.48 -9.77
N ALA A 77 -18.15 -0.70 -9.69
CA ALA A 77 -18.46 -1.80 -10.60
C ALA A 77 -19.93 -2.24 -10.50
N CYS A 78 -20.48 -2.37 -9.28
CA CYS A 78 -21.89 -2.70 -9.08
C CYS A 78 -22.87 -1.63 -9.63
N LYS A 79 -22.47 -0.36 -9.69
CA LYS A 79 -23.28 0.73 -10.27
C LYS A 79 -23.23 0.81 -11.80
N GLN A 80 -22.20 0.25 -12.43
CA GLN A 80 -22.04 0.26 -13.89
C GLN A 80 -22.66 -0.98 -14.56
N ILE A 81 -22.97 -2.03 -13.79
CA ILE A 81 -23.75 -3.22 -14.19
C ILE A 81 -25.23 -2.86 -14.27
#